data_AF-A0AAQ3W7N2-F1
#
_entry.id   AF-A0AAQ3W7N2-F1
#
_cell.length_a   1.000
_cell.length_b   1.000
_cell.length_c   1.000
_cell.angle_alpha   90.00
_cell.angle_beta   90.00
_cell.angle_gamma   90.00
#
_symmetry.space_group_name_H-M   'P 1'
#
loop_
_entity.id
_entity.type
_entity.pdbx_description
1 polymer ?
#
loop_
_entity_poly.entity_id
_entity_poly.type
_entity_poly.pdbx_seq_one_letter_code
_entity_poly.pdbx_strand_id
1 'polypeptide(L)'
;MTGLKFYFRNGETWTIGRRFIGDLWIKQISTSFGRIHGSEFMEIHPCEGFKIEIFQEGDHVQTHDINLGGLELGMFARALKYEDIERMEILYKTGTPDLVYFPYKDKTDEGLDNVYQSTKVSEKTKSLYIVIDPKQTVDDVYGEEL
;
A
#
# COMPACT_ATOMS: atom_id res chain seq x y z
N MET A 1 -14.78 5.04 -5.69
CA MET A 1 -13.46 4.66 -6.24
C MET A 1 -13.56 3.69 -7.42
N THR A 2 -12.62 3.78 -8.35
CA THR A 2 -12.32 2.84 -9.45
C THR A 2 -11.17 1.90 -9.08
N GLY A 3 -10.30 2.32 -8.16
CA GLY A 3 -9.15 1.54 -7.69
C GLY A 3 -8.33 2.32 -6.67
N LEU A 4 -7.19 1.76 -6.31
CA LEU A 4 -6.15 2.38 -5.50
C LEU A 4 -4.85 2.38 -6.28
N LYS A 5 -4.01 3.41 -6.13
CA LYS A 5 -2.65 3.42 -6.67
C LYS A 5 -1.67 3.59 -5.52
N PHE A 6 -0.90 2.55 -5.25
CA PHE A 6 0.15 2.55 -4.24
C PHE A 6 1.44 3.13 -4.82
N TYR A 7 2.18 3.83 -3.98
CA TYR A 7 3.50 4.38 -4.27
C TYR A 7 4.50 3.75 -3.30
N PHE A 8 5.50 3.07 -3.85
CA PHE A 8 6.60 2.51 -3.09
C PHE A 8 7.70 3.55 -2.90
N ARG A 9 8.51 3.39 -1.86
CA ARG A 9 9.60 4.29 -1.51
C ARG A 9 10.65 4.42 -2.62
N ASN A 10 10.85 3.37 -3.41
CA ASN A 10 11.75 3.36 -4.57
C ASN A 10 11.20 4.10 -5.82
N GLY A 11 9.98 4.65 -5.76
CA GLY A 11 9.32 5.36 -6.85
C GLY A 11 8.50 4.47 -7.79
N GLU A 12 8.49 3.16 -7.60
CA GLU A 12 7.56 2.26 -8.30
C GLU A 12 6.12 2.54 -7.86
N THR A 13 5.17 2.15 -8.71
CA THR A 13 3.75 2.29 -8.42
C THR A 13 2.99 1.02 -8.72
N TRP A 14 1.91 0.79 -7.99
CA TRP A 14 1.03 -0.35 -8.21
C TRP A 14 -0.44 0.06 -8.18
N THR A 15 -1.12 -0.13 -9.32
CA THR A 15 -2.53 0.22 -9.47
C THR A 15 -3.42 -1.02 -9.34
N ILE A 16 -4.31 -1.03 -8.34
CA ILE A 16 -5.26 -2.11 -8.08
C ILE A 16 -6.67 -1.65 -8.42
N GLY A 17 -7.31 -2.35 -9.35
CA GLY A 17 -8.72 -2.11 -9.67
C GLY A 17 -9.65 -2.52 -8.53
N ARG A 18 -10.69 -1.73 -8.26
CA ARG A 18 -11.68 -1.99 -7.19
C ARG A 18 -12.22 -3.42 -7.16
N ARG A 19 -12.39 -4.05 -8.32
CA ARG A 19 -12.93 -5.42 -8.43
C ARG A 19 -12.04 -6.50 -7.78
N PHE A 20 -10.78 -6.18 -7.51
CA PHE A 20 -9.81 -7.08 -6.89
C PHE A 20 -9.57 -6.75 -5.42
N ILE A 21 -10.30 -5.78 -4.86
CA ILE A 21 -10.16 -5.36 -3.47
C ILE A 21 -11.30 -6.00 -2.68
N GLY A 22 -10.96 -6.82 -1.68
CA GLY A 22 -11.87 -7.42 -0.72
C GLY A 22 -12.12 -6.49 0.46
N ASP A 23 -11.63 -6.85 1.64
CA ASP A 23 -11.57 -5.95 2.80
C ASP A 23 -10.69 -4.72 2.53
N LEU A 24 -11.13 -3.55 2.98
CA LEU A 24 -10.39 -2.29 2.89
C LEU A 24 -10.79 -1.40 4.05
N TRP A 25 -9.80 -0.98 4.84
CA TRP A 25 -10.04 -0.06 5.94
C TRP A 25 -8.87 0.90 6.12
N ILE A 26 -9.21 2.18 6.31
CA ILE A 26 -8.28 3.27 6.54
C ILE A 26 -8.66 3.91 7.86
N LYS A 27 -7.80 3.82 8.87
CA LYS A 27 -8.03 4.41 10.17
C LYS A 27 -7.72 5.89 10.14
N GLN A 28 -8.74 6.71 10.37
CA GLN A 28 -8.64 8.14 10.66
C GLN A 28 -7.65 8.89 9.75
N ILE A 29 -8.17 9.43 8.64
CA ILE A 29 -7.41 10.37 7.82
C ILE A 29 -7.53 11.74 8.48
N SER A 30 -6.38 12.35 8.79
CA SER A 30 -6.29 13.71 9.34
C SER A 30 -5.77 14.68 8.28
N THR A 31 -5.95 15.98 8.50
CA THR A 31 -5.33 17.02 7.67
C THR A 31 -4.18 17.65 8.45
N SER A 32 -3.00 17.63 7.86
CA SER A 32 -1.79 18.29 8.37
C SER A 32 -1.27 19.27 7.33
N PHE A 33 -0.63 20.35 7.77
CA PHE A 33 0.03 21.29 6.88
C PHE A 33 1.52 21.34 7.20
N GLY A 34 2.38 21.20 6.19
CA GLY A 34 3.82 21.11 6.42
C GLY A 34 4.65 21.03 5.15
N ARG A 35 5.94 20.68 5.31
CA ARG A 35 6.89 20.45 4.23
C ARG A 35 7.46 19.05 4.37
N ILE A 36 7.52 18.29 3.28
CA ILE A 36 8.09 16.94 3.25
C ILE A 36 9.43 17.02 2.53
N HIS A 37 10.53 16.60 3.17
CA HIS A 37 11.88 16.59 2.58
C HIS A 37 12.32 17.93 1.92
N GLY A 38 11.97 19.07 2.52
CA GLY A 38 12.33 20.38 1.98
C GLY A 38 11.47 20.86 0.80
N SER A 39 10.34 20.18 0.53
CA SER A 39 9.35 20.61 -0.44
C SER A 39 8.70 21.95 -0.07
N GLU A 40 7.88 22.45 -0.99
CA GLU A 40 6.93 23.52 -0.70
C GLU A 40 5.97 23.16 0.44
N PHE A 41 5.44 24.20 1.08
CA PHE A 41 4.41 24.05 2.11
C PHE A 41 3.12 23.54 1.48
N MET A 42 2.60 22.43 1.99
CA MET A 42 1.46 21.73 1.40
C MET A 42 0.55 21.14 2.47
N GLU A 43 -0.69 20.89 2.07
CA GLU A 43 -1.64 20.05 2.80
C GLU A 43 -1.28 18.57 2.60
N ILE A 44 -1.38 17.78 3.67
CA ILE A 44 -0.96 16.38 3.74
C ILE A 44 -2.06 15.61 4.48
N HIS A 45 -2.42 14.43 3.97
CA HIS A 45 -3.44 13.58 4.59
C HIS A 45 -2.87 12.27 5.14
N PRO A 46 -2.23 12.27 6.32
CA PRO A 46 -1.77 11.04 6.95
C PRO A 46 -2.93 10.27 7.59
N CYS A 47 -2.87 8.94 7.52
CA CYS A 47 -3.74 8.05 8.29
C CYS A 47 -3.02 7.44 9.50
N GLU A 48 -3.78 6.97 10.49
CA GLU A 48 -3.23 6.27 11.66
C GLU A 48 -2.93 4.80 11.41
N GLY A 49 -3.57 4.20 10.40
CA GLY A 49 -3.45 2.79 10.10
C GLY A 49 -4.21 2.42 8.82
N PHE A 50 -3.82 1.29 8.24
CA PHE A 50 -4.37 0.81 6.98
C PHE A 50 -4.39 -0.72 6.98
N LYS A 51 -5.45 -1.30 6.42
CA LYS A 51 -5.49 -2.72 6.08
C LYS A 51 -6.26 -2.94 4.78
N ILE A 52 -5.83 -3.94 4.02
CA ILE A 52 -6.46 -4.33 2.78
C ILE A 52 -6.26 -5.82 2.49
N GLU A 53 -7.29 -6.43 1.90
CA GLU A 53 -7.25 -7.70 1.21
C GLU A 53 -7.33 -7.46 -0.30
N ILE A 54 -6.45 -8.11 -1.05
CA ILE A 54 -6.40 -8.07 -2.51
C ILE A 54 -6.50 -9.49 -3.03
N PHE A 55 -7.52 -9.77 -3.83
CA PHE A 55 -7.76 -11.09 -4.41
C PHE A 55 -6.66 -11.47 -5.40
N GLN A 56 -6.36 -12.78 -5.51
CA GLN A 56 -5.27 -13.31 -6.34
C GLN A 56 -5.32 -12.83 -7.80
N GLU A 57 -6.52 -12.61 -8.36
CA GLU A 57 -6.70 -12.10 -9.72
C GLU A 57 -6.14 -10.68 -9.91
N GLY A 58 -5.87 -9.96 -8.82
CA GLY A 58 -5.19 -8.67 -8.79
C GLY A 58 -3.66 -8.74 -8.93
N ASP A 59 -3.04 -9.92 -8.78
CA ASP A 59 -1.58 -10.11 -8.89
C ASP A 59 -1.06 -9.91 -10.34
N HIS A 60 -1.94 -10.00 -11.34
CA HIS A 60 -1.60 -9.98 -12.77
C HIS A 60 -1.84 -8.64 -13.52
N VAL A 61 -1.87 -7.49 -12.84
CA VAL A 61 -2.38 -6.22 -13.42
C VAL A 61 -1.34 -5.11 -13.20
N GLN A 62 -0.84 -4.31 -14.15
CA GLN A 62 -1.15 -4.00 -15.56
C GLN A 62 0.17 -3.69 -16.29
N THR A 63 0.33 -4.11 -17.55
CA THR A 63 1.57 -3.98 -18.37
C THR A 63 2.07 -2.55 -18.63
N HIS A 64 1.33 -1.51 -18.24
CA HIS A 64 1.67 -0.11 -18.46
C HIS A 64 2.44 0.57 -17.31
N ASP A 65 2.47 -0.02 -16.11
CA ASP A 65 3.16 0.57 -14.94
C ASP A 65 4.59 -0.02 -14.72
N ILE A 66 5.10 -0.84 -15.67
CA ILE A 66 6.34 -1.60 -15.51
C ILE A 66 7.53 -0.84 -16.10
N ASN A 67 8.26 -0.10 -15.28
CA ASN A 67 9.62 0.31 -15.61
C ASN A 67 10.61 -0.80 -15.18
N LEU A 68 11.34 -1.33 -16.17
CA LEU A 68 12.53 -2.21 -16.11
C LEU A 68 12.79 -3.01 -14.81
N GLY A 69 12.43 -4.30 -14.81
CA GLY A 69 13.06 -5.33 -13.96
C GLY A 69 12.12 -6.23 -13.16
N GLY A 70 10.89 -5.80 -12.89
CA GLY A 70 9.92 -6.53 -12.05
C GLY A 70 9.08 -7.60 -12.75
N LEU A 71 9.34 -7.88 -14.03
CA LEU A 71 8.47 -8.73 -14.87
C LEU A 71 8.45 -10.22 -14.48
N GLU A 72 9.39 -10.69 -13.65
CA GLU A 72 9.46 -12.11 -13.27
C GLU A 72 8.77 -12.46 -11.94
N LEU A 73 8.44 -11.47 -11.11
CA LEU A 73 7.81 -11.66 -9.79
C LEU A 73 6.54 -10.81 -9.76
N GLY A 74 5.35 -11.44 -9.67
CA GLY A 74 4.07 -10.72 -9.57
C GLY A 74 4.05 -9.67 -8.44
N MET A 75 3.11 -8.73 -8.49
CA MET A 75 3.06 -7.63 -7.53
C MET A 75 2.91 -8.10 -6.08
N PHE A 76 2.32 -9.27 -5.86
CA PHE A 76 2.23 -9.89 -4.54
C PHE A 76 3.62 -10.29 -4.03
N ALA A 77 4.43 -10.92 -4.86
CA ALA A 77 5.81 -11.28 -4.50
C ALA A 77 6.65 -10.01 -4.25
N ARG A 78 6.42 -8.92 -4.99
CA ARG A 78 7.05 -7.61 -4.76
C ARG A 78 6.66 -7.00 -3.41
N ALA A 79 5.38 -7.01 -3.06
CA ALA A 79 4.87 -6.47 -1.81
C ALA A 79 5.25 -7.32 -0.58
N LEU A 80 5.48 -8.62 -0.78
CA LEU A 80 6.04 -9.53 0.23
C LEU A 80 7.54 -9.30 0.45
N LYS A 81 8.28 -9.06 -0.64
CA LYS A 81 9.74 -8.96 -0.59
C LYS A 81 10.23 -7.63 -0.06
N TYR A 82 9.58 -6.53 -0.43
CA TYR A 82 9.91 -5.21 0.09
C TYR A 82 8.65 -4.55 0.65
N GLU A 83 8.73 -4.21 1.92
CA GLU A 83 7.62 -3.68 2.71
C GLU A 83 7.67 -2.15 2.68
N ASP A 84 7.74 -1.56 1.49
CA ASP A 84 8.14 -0.15 1.29
C ASP A 84 7.02 0.74 0.75
N ILE A 85 5.75 0.44 1.05
CA ILE A 85 4.62 1.27 0.65
C ILE A 85 4.57 2.52 1.53
N GLU A 86 4.66 3.70 0.90
CA GLU A 86 4.73 4.99 1.60
C GLU A 86 3.37 5.71 1.60
N ARG A 87 2.66 5.66 0.47
CA ARG A 87 1.41 6.41 0.27
C ARG A 87 0.55 5.77 -0.81
N MET A 88 -0.71 6.16 -0.85
CA MET A 88 -1.64 5.73 -1.89
C MET A 88 -2.52 6.87 -2.40
N GLU A 89 -2.99 6.74 -3.64
CA GLU A 89 -4.09 7.53 -4.17
C GLU A 89 -5.37 6.71 -4.19
N ILE A 90 -6.46 7.32 -3.73
CA ILE A 90 -7.82 6.80 -3.92
C ILE A 90 -8.33 7.30 -5.28
N LEU A 91 -8.43 6.40 -6.25
CA LEU A 91 -8.84 6.76 -7.60
C LEU A 91 -10.36 6.83 -7.70
N TYR A 92 -10.91 7.97 -8.11
CA TYR A 92 -12.35 8.16 -8.31
C TYR A 92 -12.75 8.02 -9.78
N LYS A 93 -14.05 7.85 -10.05
CA LYS A 93 -14.56 7.85 -11.44
C LYS A 93 -14.41 9.22 -12.10
N THR A 94 -14.47 10.28 -11.29
CA THR A 94 -14.42 11.69 -11.67
C THR A 94 -13.83 12.48 -10.50
N GLY A 95 -13.12 13.57 -10.78
CA GLY A 95 -12.49 14.43 -9.77
C GLY A 95 -11.02 14.10 -9.52
N THR A 96 -10.42 14.80 -8.56
CA THR A 96 -9.01 14.63 -8.19
C THR A 96 -8.86 13.46 -7.22
N PRO A 97 -7.87 12.57 -7.41
CA PRO A 97 -7.55 11.53 -6.42
C PRO A 97 -7.16 12.13 -5.07
N ASP A 98 -7.55 11.46 -3.98
CA ASP A 98 -7.05 11.80 -2.65
C ASP A 98 -5.77 11.04 -2.37
N LEU A 99 -4.72 11.76 -1.96
CA LEU A 99 -3.42 11.20 -1.61
C LEU A 99 -3.33 10.97 -0.11
N VAL A 100 -3.24 9.71 0.32
CA VAL A 100 -3.17 9.31 1.73
C VAL A 100 -1.77 8.79 2.05
N TYR A 101 -1.16 9.31 3.11
CA TYR A 101 0.15 8.87 3.59
C TYR A 101 0.00 7.85 4.72
N PHE A 102 0.78 6.78 4.66
CA PHE A 102 0.76 5.74 5.69
C PHE A 102 1.72 6.06 6.83
N PRO A 103 1.48 5.49 8.03
CA PRO A 103 2.49 5.44 9.07
C PRO A 103 3.76 4.80 8.49
N TYR A 104 4.89 5.49 8.63
CA TYR A 104 6.13 5.02 8.03
C TYR A 104 7.33 5.23 8.97
N LYS A 105 8.17 4.21 9.08
CA LYS A 105 9.47 4.26 9.77
C LYS A 105 10.44 3.29 9.11
N ASP A 106 11.62 3.78 8.73
CA ASP A 106 12.66 2.93 8.12
C ASP A 106 13.09 1.82 9.10
N LYS A 107 13.21 0.59 8.57
CA LYS A 107 13.59 -0.62 9.32
C LYS A 107 15.06 -0.65 9.68
N THR A 108 15.91 -0.10 8.82
CA THR A 108 17.35 0.06 9.02
C THR A 108 17.81 1.36 8.39
N ASP A 109 19.02 1.83 8.72
CA ASP A 109 19.59 3.06 8.14
C ASP A 109 19.93 2.92 6.64
N GLU A 110 19.91 1.69 6.10
CA GLU A 110 20.23 1.39 4.69
C GLU A 110 19.02 0.85 3.89
N GLY A 111 17.92 0.51 4.56
CA GLY A 111 16.75 -0.14 3.96
C GLY A 111 15.60 0.83 3.70
N LEU A 112 14.82 0.55 2.65
CA LEU A 112 13.59 1.30 2.33
C LEU A 112 12.33 0.64 2.91
N ASP A 113 12.48 -0.40 3.74
CA ASP A 113 11.35 -1.12 4.31
C ASP A 113 10.72 -0.33 5.47
N ASN A 114 9.40 -0.29 5.49
CA ASN A 114 8.58 0.30 6.53
C ASN A 114 8.35 -0.70 7.67
N VAL A 115 8.84 -0.40 8.88
CA VAL A 115 8.63 -1.22 10.10
C VAL A 115 7.15 -1.46 10.41
N TYR A 116 6.27 -0.53 10.01
CA TYR A 116 4.84 -0.64 10.30
C TYR A 116 4.06 -1.41 9.25
N GLN A 117 4.68 -1.74 8.11
CA GLN A 117 4.06 -2.58 7.10
C GLN A 117 4.34 -4.04 7.43
N SER A 118 3.30 -4.85 7.34
CA SER A 118 3.37 -6.31 7.30
C SER A 118 2.53 -6.80 6.13
N THR A 119 3.03 -7.80 5.41
CA THR A 119 2.37 -8.35 4.22
C THR A 119 2.38 -9.88 4.28
N LYS A 120 1.26 -10.54 3.96
CA LYS A 120 1.20 -11.99 3.74
C LYS A 120 0.28 -12.37 2.60
N VAL A 121 0.58 -13.49 1.95
CA VAL A 121 -0.36 -14.16 1.04
C VAL A 121 -0.97 -15.34 1.79
N SER A 122 -2.29 -15.42 1.84
CA SER A 122 -2.99 -16.54 2.49
C SER A 122 -2.74 -17.84 1.75
N GLU A 123 -2.48 -18.92 2.49
CA GLU A 123 -2.38 -20.25 1.88
C GLU A 123 -3.76 -20.79 1.48
N LYS A 124 -4.82 -20.32 2.15
CA LYS A 124 -6.22 -20.72 1.94
C LYS A 124 -6.85 -20.05 0.72
N THR A 125 -6.77 -18.71 0.66
CA THR A 125 -7.48 -17.91 -0.36
C THR A 125 -6.58 -17.44 -1.49
N LYS A 126 -5.25 -17.53 -1.32
CA LYS A 126 -4.23 -16.96 -2.21
C LYS A 126 -4.32 -15.43 -2.39
N SER A 127 -5.14 -14.77 -1.57
CA SER A 127 -5.23 -13.32 -1.53
C SER A 127 -4.05 -12.72 -0.76
N LEU A 128 -3.64 -11.51 -1.14
CA LEU A 128 -2.64 -10.71 -0.43
C LEU A 128 -3.34 -9.89 0.66
N TYR A 129 -2.79 -9.93 1.86
CA TYR A 129 -3.20 -9.11 2.99
C TYR A 129 -2.04 -8.18 3.34
N ILE A 130 -2.34 -6.89 3.43
CA ILE A 130 -1.37 -5.86 3.86
C ILE A 130 -1.98 -5.13 5.05
N VAL A 131 -1.19 -4.98 6.11
CA VAL A 131 -1.51 -4.11 7.25
C VAL A 131 -0.35 -3.13 7.41
N ILE A 132 -0.66 -1.84 7.44
CA ILE A 132 0.29 -0.77 7.76
C ILE A 132 -0.23 -0.06 9.01
N ASP A 133 0.24 -0.51 10.18
CA ASP A 133 -0.20 0.00 11.48
C ASP A 133 0.95 -0.10 12.50
N PRO A 134 1.21 0.94 13.33
CA PRO A 134 2.28 0.89 14.33
C PRO A 134 2.08 -0.12 15.46
N LYS A 135 0.88 -0.72 15.59
CA LYS A 135 0.48 -1.56 16.74
C LYS A 135 0.01 -2.96 16.36
N GLN A 136 -0.34 -3.19 15.10
CA GLN A 136 -0.95 -4.44 14.64
C GLN A 136 -0.28 -4.91 13.35
N THR A 137 -0.15 -6.22 13.22
CA THR A 137 0.38 -6.89 12.03
C THR A 137 -0.72 -7.62 11.27
N VAL A 138 -0.40 -8.12 10.08
CA VAL A 138 -1.30 -8.99 9.30
C VAL A 138 -1.73 -10.23 10.10
N ASP A 139 -0.86 -10.79 10.95
CA ASP A 139 -1.22 -11.94 11.80
C ASP A 139 -2.26 -11.57 12.87
N ASP A 140 -2.17 -10.36 13.45
CA ASP A 140 -3.12 -9.90 14.47
C ASP A 140 -4.51 -9.61 13.88
N VAL A 141 -4.55 -9.17 12.62
CA VAL A 141 -5.77 -8.67 11.97
C VAL A 141 -6.46 -9.72 11.11
N TYR A 142 -5.70 -10.58 10.42
CA TYR A 142 -6.19 -11.56 9.45
C TYR A 142 -5.77 -13.00 9.78
N GLY A 143 -5.43 -13.30 11.04
CA GLY A 143 -4.92 -14.61 11.44
C GLY A 143 -5.84 -15.80 11.10
N GLU A 144 -7.16 -15.58 10.98
CA GLU A 144 -8.10 -16.64 10.62
C GLU A 144 -8.13 -16.92 9.10
N GLU A 145 -7.79 -15.92 8.30
CA GLU A 145 -7.82 -15.93 6.84
C GLU A 145 -6.51 -16.43 6.21
N LEU A 146 -5.40 -16.37 6.94
CA LEU A 146 -4.06 -16.81 6.47
C LEU A 146 -3.94 -18.33 6.29
#